data_AF-A0A838D091-F1
#
_entry.id   AF-A0A838D091-F1
#
_cell.length_a   1.000
_cell.length_b   1.000
_cell.length_c   1.000
_cell.angle_alpha   90.00
_cell.angle_beta   90.00
_cell.angle_gamma   90.00
#
_symmetry.space_group_name_H-M   'P 1'
#
loop_
_entity.id
_entity.type
_entity.pdbx_description
1 polymer ?
#
loop_
_entity_poly.entity_id
_entity_poly.type
_entity_poly.pdbx_seq_one_letter_code
_entity_poly.pdbx_strand_id
1 'polypeptide(L)'
;MALGALAALAATTLVLSGAVALASSGISGAGVTPKSYPGNFVASDDDQVCFELEKLKYISSVTTDMRGVKIDPPTGFSNQFVTVTLSTDGKYLDWATKNGAQMVAIIVKGGPNYNVYDYVNENLAADTGLHSPLNKGKVPQISHYNICYTVPTTVGDQGCTPGYWKNHLDRWEGVLPGHDFNGTFGVDLFNPNIDLQTAIGLTGGGNSALARHATAALLNAHGGVANKDGTTVSYPYTVADVIAMVKDAVADGTIEATKDLFADANQLGCPLSGTRAT
;
A
#
# COMPACT_ATOMS: atom_id res chain seq x y z
N MET A 1 -46.98 -24.01 72.40
CA MET A 1 -46.28 -22.75 72.03
C MET A 1 -45.10 -23.13 71.14
N ALA A 2 -44.99 -22.43 70.00
CA ALA A 2 -44.06 -22.57 68.86
C ALA A 2 -42.70 -23.23 69.17
N LEU A 3 -42.24 -24.28 68.47
CA LEU A 3 -41.80 -24.38 67.06
C LEU A 3 -40.92 -23.21 66.58
N GLY A 4 -39.60 -23.40 66.65
CA GLY A 4 -38.59 -22.59 65.95
C GLY A 4 -37.82 -23.47 64.97
N ALA A 5 -38.21 -23.42 63.70
CA ALA A 5 -37.54 -24.08 62.58
C ALA A 5 -36.33 -23.25 62.11
N LEU A 6 -35.16 -23.88 61.99
CA LEU A 6 -34.01 -23.30 61.31
C LEU A 6 -34.17 -23.55 59.81
N ALA A 7 -34.40 -22.48 59.03
CA ALA A 7 -34.58 -22.55 57.59
C ALA A 7 -33.26 -22.85 56.88
N ALA A 8 -33.26 -23.90 56.05
CA ALA A 8 -32.23 -24.17 55.06
C ALA A 8 -32.42 -23.24 53.85
N LEU A 9 -31.41 -22.45 53.52
CA LEU A 9 -31.38 -21.67 52.28
C LEU A 9 -30.65 -22.48 51.20
N ALA A 10 -31.40 -23.02 50.26
CA ALA A 10 -30.87 -23.68 49.07
C ALA A 10 -30.38 -22.60 48.07
N ALA A 11 -29.08 -22.57 47.79
CA ALA A 11 -28.51 -21.79 46.69
C ALA A 11 -28.47 -22.67 45.44
N THR A 12 -29.38 -22.41 44.51
CA THR A 12 -29.45 -23.04 43.19
C THR A 12 -28.28 -22.57 42.33
N THR A 13 -27.29 -23.43 42.08
CA THR A 13 -26.24 -23.19 41.08
C THR A 13 -26.82 -23.21 39.68
N LEU A 14 -26.82 -22.04 39.03
CA LEU A 14 -27.12 -21.85 37.61
C LEU A 14 -25.95 -22.39 36.77
N VAL A 15 -26.16 -23.49 36.05
CA VAL A 15 -25.20 -24.00 35.06
C VAL A 15 -25.31 -23.12 33.81
N LEU A 16 -24.48 -22.08 33.70
CA LEU A 16 -24.25 -21.43 32.41
C LEU A 16 -23.36 -22.36 31.57
N SER A 17 -23.95 -22.96 30.54
CA SER A 17 -23.23 -23.58 29.42
C SER A 17 -22.49 -22.50 28.63
N GLY A 18 -21.41 -21.97 29.19
CA GLY A 18 -20.42 -21.21 28.45
C GLY A 18 -19.63 -22.19 27.59
N ALA A 19 -19.85 -22.17 26.28
CA ALA A 19 -18.93 -22.78 25.34
C ALA A 19 -17.56 -22.13 25.58
N VAL A 20 -16.67 -22.87 26.24
CA VAL A 20 -15.26 -22.53 26.33
C VAL A 20 -14.74 -22.55 24.90
N ALA A 21 -14.53 -21.36 24.34
CA ALA A 21 -13.73 -21.22 23.13
C ALA A 21 -12.34 -21.76 23.48
N LEU A 22 -12.07 -23.00 23.05
CA LEU A 22 -10.73 -23.59 23.08
C LEU A 22 -9.87 -22.72 22.15
N ALA A 23 -9.14 -21.78 22.73
CA ALA A 23 -8.01 -21.15 22.07
C ALA A 23 -6.96 -22.26 21.85
N SER A 24 -7.04 -22.93 20.70
CA SER A 24 -5.99 -23.87 20.29
C SER A 24 -4.81 -23.05 19.79
N SER A 25 -3.84 -22.85 20.67
CA SER A 25 -2.49 -22.40 20.36
C SER A 25 -1.79 -23.44 19.47
N GLY A 26 -2.00 -23.33 18.16
CA GLY A 26 -1.35 -24.15 17.14
C GLY A 26 -0.39 -23.29 16.31
N ILE A 27 0.90 -23.37 16.64
CA ILE A 27 2.09 -23.03 15.84
C ILE A 27 1.84 -21.99 14.72
N SER A 28 1.70 -20.73 15.12
CA SER A 28 1.83 -19.60 14.21
C SER A 28 3.13 -18.87 14.56
N GLY A 29 4.04 -18.78 13.60
CA GLY A 29 5.19 -17.86 13.71
C GLY A 29 4.79 -16.40 13.54
N ALA A 30 3.53 -16.14 13.14
CA ALA A 30 3.01 -14.80 12.97
C ALA A 30 2.71 -14.15 14.33
N GLY A 31 3.10 -12.89 14.45
CA GLY A 31 2.86 -12.04 15.61
C GLY A 31 1.39 -11.73 15.85
N VAL A 32 0.53 -11.93 14.85
CA VAL A 32 -0.93 -11.77 14.95
C VAL A 32 -1.65 -13.11 14.74
N THR A 33 -2.69 -13.35 15.54
CA THR A 33 -3.58 -14.50 15.36
C THR A 33 -4.58 -14.24 14.24
N PRO A 34 -4.60 -15.03 13.15
CA PRO A 34 -5.53 -14.81 12.06
C PRO A 34 -6.94 -15.27 12.42
N LYS A 35 -7.94 -14.70 11.73
CA LYS A 35 -9.30 -15.22 11.71
C LYS A 35 -9.55 -16.00 10.42
N SER A 36 -10.06 -17.23 10.54
CA SER A 36 -10.34 -18.09 9.40
C SER A 36 -11.78 -17.96 8.90
N TYR A 37 -11.93 -18.03 7.58
CA TYR A 37 -13.22 -17.93 6.89
C TYR A 37 -13.37 -19.03 5.83
N PRO A 38 -14.60 -19.55 5.62
CA PRO A 38 -14.86 -20.52 4.57
C PRO A 38 -14.91 -19.88 3.18
N GLY A 39 -14.62 -20.65 2.14
CA GLY A 39 -14.77 -20.23 0.75
C GLY A 39 -13.65 -19.33 0.25
N ASN A 40 -13.98 -18.48 -0.74
CA ASN A 40 -13.05 -17.56 -1.37
C ASN A 40 -13.29 -16.12 -0.89
N PHE A 41 -12.21 -15.35 -0.80
CA PHE A 41 -12.29 -13.90 -0.69
C PHE A 41 -12.69 -13.32 -2.05
N VAL A 42 -13.63 -12.37 -2.07
CA VAL A 42 -14.37 -12.00 -3.29
C VAL A 42 -13.76 -10.80 -4.04
N ALA A 43 -12.56 -10.34 -3.68
CA ALA A 43 -11.91 -9.25 -4.41
C ALA A 43 -11.61 -9.64 -5.88
N SER A 44 -12.24 -8.95 -6.83
CA SER A 44 -12.02 -9.20 -8.25
C SER A 44 -10.73 -8.58 -8.78
N ASP A 45 -10.27 -7.50 -8.15
CA ASP A 45 -9.12 -6.66 -8.54
C ASP A 45 -8.45 -6.00 -7.32
N ASP A 46 -7.36 -5.27 -7.56
CA ASP A 46 -6.53 -4.60 -6.56
C ASP A 46 -7.31 -3.55 -5.75
N ASP A 47 -8.10 -2.73 -6.45
CA ASP A 47 -8.86 -1.62 -5.84
C ASP A 47 -9.90 -2.12 -4.83
N GLN A 48 -10.41 -3.34 -5.00
CA GLN A 48 -11.45 -3.90 -4.12
C GLN A 48 -10.92 -4.48 -2.81
N VAL A 49 -9.63 -4.77 -2.65
CA VAL A 49 -9.12 -5.49 -1.47
C VAL A 49 -9.46 -4.75 -0.17
N CYS A 50 -9.18 -3.44 -0.11
CA CYS A 50 -9.47 -2.65 1.08
C CYS A 50 -10.99 -2.44 1.29
N PHE A 51 -11.80 -2.32 0.22
CA PHE A 51 -13.26 -2.22 0.36
C PHE A 51 -13.89 -3.52 0.88
N GLU A 52 -13.38 -4.68 0.49
CA GLU A 52 -13.85 -5.95 1.03
C GLU A 52 -13.50 -6.11 2.52
N LEU A 53 -12.37 -5.56 2.98
CA LEU A 53 -12.04 -5.49 4.41
C LEU A 53 -13.00 -4.59 5.19
N GLU A 54 -13.45 -3.47 4.60
CA GLU A 54 -14.50 -2.62 5.18
C GLU A 54 -15.84 -3.37 5.30
N LYS A 55 -16.23 -4.13 4.27
CA LYS A 55 -17.43 -4.99 4.32
C LYS A 55 -17.33 -6.04 5.42
N LEU A 56 -16.14 -6.63 5.60
CA LEU A 56 -15.83 -7.58 6.67
C LEU A 56 -15.66 -6.93 8.06
N LYS A 57 -15.70 -5.60 8.16
CA LYS A 57 -15.59 -4.80 9.40
C LYS A 57 -14.23 -4.87 10.08
N TYR A 58 -13.16 -5.07 9.31
CA TYR A 58 -11.79 -4.91 9.78
C TYR A 58 -11.36 -3.44 9.83
N ILE A 59 -11.86 -2.64 8.89
CA ILE A 59 -11.67 -1.18 8.87
C ILE A 59 -13.03 -0.48 8.86
N SER A 60 -13.06 0.76 9.35
CA SER A 60 -14.28 1.58 9.41
C SER A 60 -14.69 2.16 8.05
N SER A 61 -13.70 2.52 7.23
CA SER A 61 -13.87 3.11 5.91
C SER A 61 -12.54 3.03 5.16
N VAL A 62 -12.58 2.81 3.85
CA VAL A 62 -11.39 3.00 3.01
C VAL A 62 -11.01 4.48 2.96
N THR A 63 -9.73 4.78 3.15
CA THR A 63 -9.15 6.12 3.07
C THR A 63 -8.26 6.27 1.83
N THR A 64 -7.92 7.51 1.47
CA THR A 64 -7.15 7.82 0.24
C THR A 64 -5.69 7.38 0.29
N ASP A 65 -5.15 7.12 1.48
CA ASP A 65 -3.81 6.60 1.73
C ASP A 65 -3.75 5.06 1.74
N MET A 66 -4.89 4.37 1.66
CA MET A 66 -4.91 2.90 1.56
C MET A 66 -4.62 2.43 0.14
N ARG A 67 -3.91 1.29 0.04
CA ARG A 67 -3.61 0.60 -1.21
C ARG A 67 -3.94 -0.88 -1.05
N GLY A 68 -4.74 -1.41 -1.98
CA GLY A 68 -5.07 -2.82 -2.09
C GLY A 68 -4.27 -3.45 -3.22
N VAL A 69 -3.78 -4.68 -3.02
CA VAL A 69 -3.12 -5.46 -4.08
C VAL A 69 -3.53 -6.92 -3.96
N LYS A 70 -3.90 -7.53 -5.09
CA LYS A 70 -4.19 -8.96 -5.23
C LYS A 70 -3.06 -9.64 -6.00
N ILE A 71 -2.54 -10.72 -5.44
CA ILE A 71 -1.44 -11.48 -6.02
C ILE A 71 -1.96 -12.88 -6.39
N ASP A 72 -2.27 -13.06 -7.67
CA ASP A 72 -2.79 -14.29 -8.28
C ASP A 72 -2.22 -14.43 -9.71
N PRO A 73 -1.36 -15.43 -10.02
CA PRO A 73 -0.90 -16.53 -9.15
C PRO A 73 0.03 -16.07 -8.02
N PRO A 74 0.25 -16.89 -6.98
CA PRO A 74 0.99 -16.47 -5.79
C PRO A 74 2.48 -16.39 -6.08
N THR A 75 3.04 -15.19 -5.94
CA THR A 75 4.48 -14.89 -6.04
C THR A 75 4.90 -13.95 -4.91
N GLY A 76 6.19 -13.67 -4.76
CA GLY A 76 6.62 -12.55 -3.93
C GLY A 76 6.13 -11.22 -4.52
N PHE A 77 5.87 -10.24 -3.64
CA PHE A 77 5.51 -8.87 -4.01
C PHE A 77 6.51 -7.92 -3.37
N SER A 78 6.96 -6.91 -4.10
CA SER A 78 7.79 -5.87 -3.52
C SER A 78 7.52 -4.55 -4.22
N ASN A 79 7.36 -3.50 -3.42
CA ASN A 79 7.45 -2.13 -3.84
C ASN A 79 8.16 -1.31 -2.74
N GLN A 80 8.16 0.00 -2.88
CA GLN A 80 8.82 0.90 -1.94
C GLN A 80 8.21 0.93 -0.53
N PHE A 81 6.98 0.45 -0.35
CA PHE A 81 6.22 0.52 0.90
C PHE A 81 6.12 -0.82 1.58
N VAL A 82 6.05 -1.90 0.81
CA VAL A 82 5.79 -3.25 1.30
C VAL A 82 6.60 -4.25 0.51
N THR A 83 7.23 -5.17 1.23
CA THR A 83 7.76 -6.42 0.67
C THR A 83 6.98 -7.58 1.28
N VAL A 84 6.51 -8.50 0.45
CA VAL A 84 5.92 -9.79 0.83
C VAL A 84 6.74 -10.91 0.17
N THR A 85 7.28 -11.81 0.97
CA THR A 85 8.09 -12.94 0.51
C THR A 85 7.27 -14.21 0.59
N LEU A 86 7.17 -14.93 -0.53
CA LEU A 86 6.61 -16.28 -0.57
C LEU A 86 7.72 -17.29 -0.28
N SER A 87 7.52 -18.11 0.74
CA SER A 87 8.39 -19.25 1.06
C SER A 87 8.59 -20.18 -0.15
N THR A 88 9.76 -20.84 -0.21
CA THR A 88 10.13 -21.74 -1.32
C THR A 88 9.18 -22.92 -1.50
N ASP A 89 8.51 -23.33 -0.42
CA ASP A 89 7.51 -24.39 -0.46
C ASP A 89 6.10 -23.87 -0.77
N GLY A 90 5.91 -22.56 -0.98
CA GLY A 90 4.64 -21.95 -1.40
C GLY A 90 3.55 -21.90 -0.34
N LYS A 91 3.88 -22.10 0.95
CA LYS A 91 2.87 -22.24 2.03
C LYS A 91 2.80 -21.08 3.01
N TYR A 92 3.90 -20.34 3.13
CA TYR A 92 4.07 -19.26 4.09
C TYR A 92 4.41 -17.95 3.41
N LEU A 93 3.91 -16.86 3.98
CA LEU A 93 4.24 -15.48 3.63
C LEU A 93 4.92 -14.79 4.80
N ASP A 94 5.95 -14.02 4.49
CA ASP A 94 6.55 -13.04 5.38
C ASP A 94 6.32 -11.66 4.77
N TRP A 95 6.17 -10.62 5.59
CA TRP A 95 6.05 -9.25 5.09
C TRP A 95 6.86 -8.25 5.91
N ALA A 96 7.23 -7.14 5.29
CA ALA A 96 7.83 -5.98 5.93
C ALA A 96 7.33 -4.69 5.26
N THR A 97 7.10 -3.64 6.04
CA THR A 97 6.80 -2.30 5.54
C THR A 97 8.05 -1.41 5.55
N LYS A 98 8.05 -0.41 4.67
CA LYS A 98 9.12 0.57 4.44
C LYS A 98 8.51 1.96 4.24
N ASN A 99 9.35 2.99 4.30
CA ASN A 99 8.96 4.37 3.97
C ASN A 99 7.70 4.85 4.70
N GLY A 100 7.56 4.49 5.99
CA GLY A 100 6.44 4.91 6.85
C GLY A 100 5.08 4.29 6.53
N ALA A 101 5.01 3.32 5.62
CA ALA A 101 3.79 2.55 5.39
C ALA A 101 3.44 1.65 6.59
N GLN A 102 2.15 1.39 6.76
CA GLN A 102 1.64 0.48 7.78
C GLN A 102 0.79 -0.60 7.13
N MET A 103 1.01 -1.85 7.52
CA MET A 103 0.16 -2.94 7.04
C MET A 103 -1.21 -2.80 7.69
N VAL A 104 -2.28 -2.89 6.90
CA VAL A 104 -3.67 -2.89 7.42
C VAL A 104 -4.12 -4.33 7.60
N ALA A 105 -4.02 -5.15 6.56
CA ALA A 105 -4.35 -6.56 6.64
C ALA A 105 -3.74 -7.37 5.51
N ILE A 106 -3.54 -8.67 5.77
CA ILE A 106 -3.17 -9.65 4.74
C ILE A 106 -4.18 -10.79 4.75
N ILE A 107 -4.68 -11.14 3.56
CA ILE A 107 -5.60 -12.26 3.35
C ILE A 107 -4.84 -13.38 2.63
N VAL A 108 -4.72 -14.54 3.28
CA VAL A 108 -3.98 -15.69 2.73
C VAL A 108 -4.95 -16.82 2.37
N LYS A 109 -5.06 -17.12 1.07
CA LYS A 109 -5.95 -18.16 0.55
C LYS A 109 -5.19 -19.44 0.23
N GLY A 110 -5.72 -20.57 0.70
CA GLY A 110 -5.25 -21.91 0.34
C GLY A 110 -6.28 -22.98 0.66
N GLY A 111 -6.32 -24.06 -0.12
CA GLY A 111 -7.35 -25.10 0.06
C GLY A 111 -8.79 -24.55 -0.05
N PRO A 112 -9.73 -24.94 0.82
CA PRO A 112 -11.14 -24.51 0.75
C PRO A 112 -11.45 -23.17 1.45
N ASN A 113 -10.51 -22.62 2.23
CA ASN A 113 -10.74 -21.52 3.17
C ASN A 113 -9.67 -20.42 3.02
N TYR A 114 -9.80 -19.29 3.74
CA TYR A 114 -8.78 -18.25 3.86
C TYR A 114 -8.59 -17.77 5.30
N ASN A 115 -7.42 -17.19 5.58
CA ASN A 115 -7.10 -16.50 6.81
C ASN A 115 -7.03 -15.00 6.54
N VAL A 116 -7.51 -14.18 7.47
CA VAL A 116 -7.28 -12.74 7.51
C VAL A 116 -6.42 -12.42 8.73
N TYR A 117 -5.27 -11.79 8.48
CA TYR A 117 -4.38 -11.22 9.47
C TYR A 117 -4.67 -9.72 9.55
N ASP A 118 -5.08 -9.23 10.72
CA ASP A 118 -5.47 -7.84 10.96
C ASP A 118 -4.37 -7.10 11.71
N TYR A 119 -3.89 -6.00 11.13
CA TYR A 119 -2.80 -5.18 11.66
C TYR A 119 -3.24 -3.75 11.97
N VAL A 120 -4.53 -3.42 11.86
CA VAL A 120 -5.05 -2.04 12.02
C VAL A 120 -4.64 -1.38 13.34
N ASN A 121 -4.59 -2.16 14.42
CA ASN A 121 -4.22 -1.70 15.76
C ASN A 121 -2.85 -2.24 16.21
N GLU A 122 -2.07 -2.78 15.28
CA GLU A 122 -0.78 -3.41 15.55
C GLU A 122 0.33 -2.49 15.06
N ASN A 123 1.28 -2.17 15.94
CA ASN A 123 2.44 -1.35 15.57
C ASN A 123 3.60 -2.25 15.10
N LEU A 124 3.35 -3.05 14.06
CA LEU A 124 4.33 -3.95 13.47
C LEU A 124 4.84 -3.39 12.14
N ALA A 125 6.16 -3.45 11.96
CA ALA A 125 6.81 -3.13 10.68
C ALA A 125 7.14 -4.38 9.85
N ALA A 126 6.92 -5.57 10.41
CA ALA A 126 7.12 -6.84 9.73
C ALA A 126 6.39 -7.96 10.49
N ASP A 127 6.06 -9.05 9.79
CA ASP A 127 5.59 -10.29 10.37
C ASP A 127 6.00 -11.49 9.49
N THR A 128 5.96 -12.70 10.04
CA THR A 128 6.47 -13.90 9.37
C THR A 128 5.56 -15.12 9.56
N GLY A 129 5.65 -16.10 8.67
CA GLY A 129 4.96 -17.37 8.82
C GLY A 129 3.45 -17.28 8.67
N LEU A 130 2.93 -16.27 7.98
CA LEU A 130 1.52 -16.17 7.65
C LEU A 130 1.14 -17.32 6.71
N HIS A 131 -0.01 -17.94 6.91
CA HIS A 131 -0.44 -19.09 6.14
C HIS A 131 -1.96 -19.14 5.99
N SER A 132 -2.43 -19.97 5.07
CA SER A 132 -3.85 -20.27 4.91
C SER A 132 -4.33 -21.27 5.97
N PRO A 133 -5.64 -21.38 6.26
CA PRO A 133 -6.15 -22.30 7.28
C PRO A 133 -5.69 -23.73 7.06
N LEU A 134 -5.42 -24.45 8.17
CA LEU A 134 -5.03 -25.85 8.08
C LEU A 134 -6.12 -26.67 7.39
N ASN A 135 -5.72 -27.49 6.43
CA ASN A 135 -6.57 -28.48 5.78
C ASN A 135 -6.12 -29.88 6.23
N LYS A 136 -6.96 -30.56 7.01
CA LYS A 136 -6.63 -31.88 7.61
C LYS A 136 -5.31 -31.83 8.42
N GLY A 137 -5.13 -30.78 9.21
CA GLY A 137 -3.96 -30.58 10.08
C GLY A 137 -2.67 -30.17 9.36
N LYS A 138 -2.72 -29.85 8.05
CA LYS A 138 -1.56 -29.41 7.27
C LYS A 138 -1.81 -28.05 6.64
N VAL A 139 -0.77 -27.22 6.54
CA VAL A 139 -0.82 -25.96 5.78
C VAL A 139 -0.90 -26.31 4.28
N PRO A 140 -1.97 -25.93 3.56
CA PRO A 140 -2.05 -26.15 2.12
C PRO A 140 -1.19 -25.12 1.35
N GLN A 141 -0.95 -25.39 0.06
CA GLN A 141 -0.36 -24.39 -0.85
C GLN A 141 -1.23 -23.13 -0.86
N ILE A 142 -0.56 -21.97 -0.86
CA ILE A 142 -1.23 -20.70 -1.12
C ILE A 142 -1.66 -20.69 -2.59
N SER A 143 -2.90 -20.30 -2.86
CA SER A 143 -3.42 -20.14 -4.22
C SER A 143 -3.40 -18.69 -4.70
N HIS A 144 -3.55 -17.76 -3.77
CA HIS A 144 -3.37 -16.31 -3.96
C HIS A 144 -3.37 -15.64 -2.58
N TYR A 145 -2.97 -14.39 -2.53
CA TYR A 145 -3.13 -13.56 -1.35
C TYR A 145 -3.45 -12.12 -1.72
N ASN A 146 -3.97 -11.38 -0.75
CA ASN A 146 -4.28 -9.97 -0.92
C ASN A 146 -3.66 -9.20 0.24
N ILE A 147 -3.20 -7.98 -0.03
CA ILE A 147 -2.68 -7.07 0.97
C ILE A 147 -3.46 -5.75 0.92
N CYS A 148 -3.71 -5.17 2.08
CA CYS A 148 -4.11 -3.78 2.22
C CYS A 148 -3.11 -3.11 3.15
N TYR A 149 -2.57 -1.96 2.76
CA TYR A 149 -1.64 -1.19 3.58
C TYR A 149 -1.90 0.31 3.40
N THR A 150 -1.56 1.12 4.40
CA THR A 150 -1.52 2.58 4.27
C THR A 150 -0.13 3.00 3.87
N VAL A 151 -0.06 4.05 3.07
CA VAL A 151 1.17 4.82 2.86
C VAL A 151 1.14 6.03 3.81
N PRO A 152 2.28 6.65 4.14
CA PRO A 152 2.25 7.93 4.84
C PRO A 152 1.29 8.87 4.14
N THR A 153 0.40 9.51 4.90
CA THR A 153 -0.56 10.47 4.37
C THR A 153 0.19 11.62 3.72
N THR A 154 0.29 11.49 2.42
CA THR A 154 0.66 12.47 1.44
C THR A 154 -0.20 13.73 1.64
N VAL A 155 0.40 14.83 2.06
CA VAL A 155 -0.28 16.03 2.61
C VAL A 155 -1.08 16.84 1.57
N GLY A 156 -1.19 16.34 0.34
CA GLY A 156 -1.65 17.10 -0.81
C GLY A 156 -2.62 16.38 -1.73
N ASP A 157 -3.51 17.16 -2.34
CA ASP A 157 -4.61 16.77 -3.22
C ASP A 157 -4.51 17.46 -4.60
N GLN A 158 -3.33 17.95 -4.97
CA GLN A 158 -3.08 18.73 -6.17
C GLN A 158 -1.99 18.11 -7.03
N GLY A 159 -1.96 18.46 -8.31
CA GLY A 159 -0.92 18.00 -9.24
C GLY A 159 -1.04 18.67 -10.59
N CYS A 160 0.08 19.21 -11.07
CA CYS A 160 0.22 19.77 -12.40
C CYS A 160 0.75 18.72 -13.38
N THR A 161 0.18 18.70 -14.59
CA THR A 161 0.50 17.69 -15.60
C THR A 161 1.91 17.86 -16.17
N PRO A 162 2.52 16.83 -16.80
CA PRO A 162 3.77 17.00 -17.54
C PRO A 162 3.70 18.11 -18.59
N GLY A 163 2.53 18.28 -19.23
CA GLY A 163 2.30 19.35 -20.20
C GLY A 163 2.32 20.74 -19.58
N TYR A 164 1.84 20.91 -18.34
CA TYR A 164 1.97 22.18 -17.63
C TYR A 164 3.45 22.50 -17.40
N TRP A 165 4.18 21.62 -16.73
CA TRP A 165 5.58 21.84 -16.37
C TRP A 165 6.49 22.05 -17.57
N LYS A 166 6.28 21.31 -18.66
CA LYS A 166 7.00 21.48 -19.93
C LYS A 166 6.86 22.89 -20.50
N ASN A 167 5.70 23.51 -20.29
CA ASN A 167 5.37 24.83 -20.83
C ASN A 167 5.53 25.95 -19.79
N HIS A 168 6.08 25.70 -18.60
CA HIS A 168 6.19 26.69 -17.53
C HIS A 168 7.52 26.50 -16.77
N LEU A 169 8.64 26.63 -17.48
CA LEU A 169 9.99 26.45 -16.90
C LEU A 169 10.30 27.50 -15.82
N ASP A 170 9.66 28.67 -15.90
CA ASP A 170 9.70 29.73 -14.89
C ASP A 170 9.09 29.32 -13.54
N ARG A 171 8.34 28.22 -13.50
CA ARG A 171 7.70 27.70 -12.30
C ARG A 171 8.48 26.57 -11.65
N TRP A 172 9.58 26.12 -12.24
CA TRP A 172 10.40 25.05 -11.69
C TRP A 172 11.15 25.52 -10.45
N GLU A 173 11.07 24.73 -9.38
CA GLU A 173 11.76 24.96 -8.11
C GLU A 173 12.39 23.64 -7.63
N GLY A 174 13.52 23.73 -6.92
CA GLY A 174 14.25 22.58 -6.39
C GLY A 174 15.10 21.81 -7.41
N VAL A 175 14.62 21.68 -8.66
CA VAL A 175 15.36 21.10 -9.79
C VAL A 175 15.31 22.00 -11.01
N LEU A 176 16.34 21.92 -11.86
CA LEU A 176 16.47 22.76 -13.05
C LEU A 176 16.29 21.95 -14.34
N PRO A 177 15.79 22.57 -15.44
CA PRO A 177 15.58 21.90 -16.72
C PRO A 177 16.80 21.14 -17.27
N GLY A 178 17.99 21.69 -17.08
CA GLY A 178 19.25 21.09 -17.54
C GLY A 178 19.87 20.05 -16.60
N HIS A 179 19.23 19.71 -15.48
CA HIS A 179 19.72 18.63 -14.62
C HIS A 179 19.60 17.28 -15.34
N ASP A 180 20.59 16.41 -15.13
CA ASP A 180 20.63 15.06 -15.68
C ASP A 180 19.54 14.18 -15.03
N PHE A 181 18.76 13.44 -15.83
CA PHE A 181 17.69 12.58 -15.32
C PHE A 181 18.22 11.45 -14.45
N ASN A 182 19.22 10.71 -14.95
CA ASN A 182 19.84 9.58 -14.27
C ASN A 182 20.45 10.03 -12.93
N GLY A 183 21.15 11.16 -12.92
CA GLY A 183 21.71 11.77 -11.72
C GLY A 183 20.66 12.27 -10.72
N THR A 184 19.58 12.90 -11.20
CA THR A 184 18.50 13.42 -10.35
C THR A 184 17.79 12.29 -9.61
N PHE A 185 17.45 11.22 -10.33
CA PHE A 185 16.76 10.06 -9.75
C PHE A 185 17.69 9.00 -9.20
N GLY A 186 19.01 9.11 -9.40
CA GLY A 186 19.99 8.11 -8.99
C GLY A 186 19.75 6.74 -9.64
N VAL A 187 19.45 6.73 -10.95
CA VAL A 187 19.19 5.55 -11.79
C VAL A 187 20.10 5.57 -13.02
N ASP A 188 20.14 4.48 -13.79
CA ASP A 188 20.80 4.41 -15.10
C ASP A 188 19.77 3.97 -16.17
N LEU A 189 18.83 4.88 -16.48
CA LEU A 189 17.66 4.56 -17.32
C LEU A 189 17.86 4.94 -18.79
N PHE A 190 18.67 5.97 -19.07
CA PHE A 190 18.93 6.49 -20.41
C PHE A 190 20.42 6.49 -20.74
N ASN A 191 20.77 5.99 -21.93
CA ASN A 191 22.10 6.10 -22.52
C ASN A 191 21.97 6.40 -24.03
N PRO A 192 22.38 7.58 -24.53
CA PRO A 192 23.01 8.67 -23.78
C PRO A 192 22.07 9.27 -22.73
N ASN A 193 22.65 9.87 -21.69
CA ASN A 193 21.89 10.58 -20.67
C ASN A 193 21.06 11.71 -21.30
N ILE A 194 19.92 12.01 -20.68
CA ILE A 194 19.05 13.13 -21.05
C ILE A 194 18.86 14.06 -19.85
N ASP A 195 18.56 15.32 -20.13
CA ASP A 195 18.16 16.27 -19.09
C ASP A 195 16.66 16.18 -18.75
N LEU A 196 16.25 16.80 -17.64
CA LEU A 196 14.86 16.82 -17.19
C LEU A 196 13.92 17.50 -18.18
N GLN A 197 14.38 18.53 -18.91
CA GLN A 197 13.58 19.19 -19.95
C GLN A 197 13.27 18.27 -21.13
N THR A 198 14.24 17.44 -21.51
CA THR A 198 14.07 16.41 -22.53
C THR A 198 13.14 15.31 -21.99
N ALA A 199 13.39 14.83 -20.77
CA ALA A 199 12.61 13.78 -20.12
C ALA A 199 11.11 14.12 -20.06
N ILE A 200 10.75 15.33 -19.62
CA ILE A 200 9.36 15.77 -19.54
C ILE A 200 8.71 15.97 -20.92
N GLY A 201 9.53 16.10 -21.96
CA GLY A 201 9.11 16.26 -23.34
C GLY A 201 8.94 14.96 -24.13
N LEU A 202 9.38 13.81 -23.58
CA LEU A 202 9.38 12.53 -24.28
C LEU A 202 7.97 12.04 -24.64
N THR A 203 7.87 11.33 -25.76
CA THR A 203 6.66 10.67 -26.25
C THR A 203 6.77 9.15 -26.10
N GLY A 204 5.64 8.44 -26.19
CA GLY A 204 5.60 6.98 -26.05
C GLY A 204 5.38 6.47 -24.61
N GLY A 205 5.44 5.14 -24.47
CA GLY A 205 5.28 4.35 -23.23
C GLY A 205 6.62 3.99 -22.57
N GLY A 206 6.62 3.04 -21.64
CA GLY A 206 7.84 2.49 -21.02
C GLY A 206 8.67 3.55 -20.28
N ASN A 207 9.98 3.46 -20.41
CA ASN A 207 10.94 4.39 -19.80
C ASN A 207 10.64 5.86 -20.15
N SER A 208 10.21 6.13 -21.38
CA SER A 208 9.82 7.48 -21.81
C SER A 208 8.60 8.00 -21.07
N ALA A 209 7.62 7.14 -20.80
CA ALA A 209 6.45 7.52 -20.01
C ALA A 209 6.82 7.71 -18.54
N LEU A 210 7.60 6.80 -17.94
CA LEU A 210 8.07 6.95 -16.57
C LEU A 210 8.85 8.26 -16.41
N ALA A 211 9.83 8.53 -17.27
CA ALA A 211 10.65 9.73 -17.18
C ALA A 211 9.82 11.02 -17.28
N ARG A 212 8.83 11.05 -18.19
CA ARG A 212 7.91 12.18 -18.33
C ARG A 212 7.07 12.41 -17.08
N HIS A 213 6.44 11.36 -16.55
CA HIS A 213 5.57 11.49 -15.39
C HIS A 213 6.34 11.67 -14.08
N ALA A 214 7.51 11.05 -13.94
CA ALA A 214 8.40 11.21 -12.79
C ALA A 214 8.98 12.63 -12.70
N THR A 215 9.40 13.22 -13.82
CA THR A 215 9.88 14.62 -13.82
C THR A 215 8.77 15.57 -13.35
N ALA A 216 7.54 15.37 -13.82
CA ALA A 216 6.39 16.15 -13.37
C ALA A 216 6.06 15.90 -11.89
N ALA A 217 6.12 14.65 -11.43
CA ALA A 217 5.89 14.29 -10.04
C ALA A 217 6.91 14.96 -9.11
N LEU A 218 8.18 14.98 -9.51
CA LEU A 218 9.26 15.61 -8.73
C LEU A 218 9.04 17.13 -8.60
N LEU A 219 8.66 17.79 -9.69
CA LEU A 219 8.34 19.22 -9.69
C LEU A 219 7.11 19.54 -8.84
N ASN A 220 6.07 18.71 -8.94
CA ASN A 220 4.91 18.85 -8.06
C ASN A 220 5.28 18.68 -6.59
N ALA A 221 6.12 17.69 -6.25
CA ALA A 221 6.60 17.44 -4.91
C ALA A 221 7.45 18.60 -4.34
N HIS A 222 8.13 19.35 -5.20
CA HIS A 222 8.81 20.59 -4.82
C HIS A 222 7.87 21.78 -4.62
N GLY A 223 6.59 21.66 -4.97
CA GLY A 223 5.59 22.73 -4.84
C GLY A 223 5.62 23.75 -5.98
N GLY A 224 6.73 23.84 -6.71
CA GLY A 224 6.99 24.87 -7.71
C GLY A 224 7.07 26.27 -7.12
N VAL A 225 7.53 27.22 -7.93
CA VAL A 225 7.57 28.63 -7.53
C VAL A 225 6.16 29.08 -7.14
N ALA A 226 6.00 29.68 -5.97
CA ALA A 226 4.67 30.11 -5.50
C ALA A 226 3.99 31.11 -6.45
N ASN A 227 2.66 31.11 -6.49
CA ASN A 227 1.87 32.22 -7.05
C ASN A 227 2.07 33.48 -6.19
N LYS A 228 1.62 34.65 -6.67
CA LYS A 228 1.70 35.92 -5.91
C LYS A 228 0.97 35.88 -4.56
N ASP A 229 -0.05 35.04 -4.44
CA ASP A 229 -0.81 34.82 -3.22
C ASP A 229 -0.16 33.78 -2.27
N GLY A 230 1.01 33.24 -2.63
CA GLY A 230 1.73 32.24 -1.87
C GLY A 230 1.33 30.79 -2.16
N THR A 231 0.39 30.55 -3.08
CA THR A 231 -0.05 29.19 -3.43
C THR A 231 1.06 28.40 -4.09
N THR A 232 1.36 27.21 -3.56
CA THR A 232 2.23 26.18 -4.14
C THR A 232 1.42 24.92 -4.45
N VAL A 233 2.00 23.95 -5.17
CA VAL A 233 1.39 22.62 -5.34
C VAL A 233 1.47 21.85 -4.02
N SER A 234 0.32 21.44 -3.50
CA SER A 234 0.22 20.43 -2.45
C SER A 234 0.14 19.05 -3.11
N TYR A 235 1.30 18.45 -3.42
CA TYR A 235 1.36 17.17 -4.12
C TYR A 235 1.22 15.99 -3.15
N PRO A 236 0.69 14.83 -3.60
CA PRO A 236 0.65 13.69 -2.73
C PRO A 236 2.06 13.25 -2.31
N TYR A 237 2.92 12.90 -3.26
CA TYR A 237 4.22 12.31 -2.91
C TYR A 237 5.23 13.37 -2.46
N THR A 238 6.06 13.05 -1.47
CA THR A 238 7.22 13.90 -1.15
C THR A 238 8.32 13.75 -2.20
N VAL A 239 9.28 14.66 -2.22
CA VAL A 239 10.46 14.57 -3.11
C VAL A 239 11.21 13.25 -2.91
N ALA A 240 11.35 12.81 -1.65
CA ALA A 240 12.01 11.55 -1.32
C ALA A 240 11.23 10.34 -1.86
N ASP A 241 9.90 10.35 -1.72
CA ASP A 241 9.03 9.29 -2.25
C ASP A 241 9.17 9.19 -3.77
N VAL A 242 9.07 10.32 -4.50
CA VAL A 242 9.16 10.32 -5.96
C VAL A 242 10.50 9.73 -6.43
N ILE A 243 11.61 10.09 -5.78
CA ILE A 243 12.93 9.56 -6.12
C ILE A 243 13.01 8.05 -5.81
N ALA A 244 12.52 7.62 -4.63
CA ALA A 244 12.52 6.21 -4.24
C ALA A 244 11.68 5.36 -5.21
N MET A 245 10.47 5.82 -5.54
CA MET A 245 9.58 5.21 -6.52
C MET A 245 10.27 4.95 -7.86
N VAL A 246 11.00 5.95 -8.39
CA VAL A 246 11.71 5.79 -9.67
C VAL A 246 12.86 4.80 -9.54
N LYS A 247 13.66 4.87 -8.46
CA LYS A 247 14.76 3.93 -8.23
C LYS A 247 14.27 2.49 -8.18
N ASP A 248 13.24 2.24 -7.39
CA ASP A 248 12.67 0.91 -7.22
C ASP A 248 12.04 0.41 -8.53
N ALA A 249 11.33 1.28 -9.26
CA ALA A 249 10.75 0.93 -10.55
C ALA A 249 11.79 0.49 -11.59
N VAL A 250 12.95 1.16 -11.61
CA VAL A 250 14.05 0.83 -12.52
C VAL A 250 14.79 -0.43 -12.07
N ALA A 251 14.98 -0.63 -10.76
CA ALA A 251 15.64 -1.82 -10.23
C ALA A 251 14.80 -3.10 -10.39
N ASP A 252 13.50 -3.01 -10.12
CA ASP A 252 12.59 -4.17 -10.07
C ASP A 252 11.79 -4.37 -11.36
N GLY A 253 11.93 -3.47 -12.35
CA GLY A 253 11.24 -3.54 -13.64
C GLY A 253 9.75 -3.18 -13.60
N THR A 254 9.27 -2.54 -12.53
CA THR A 254 7.86 -2.16 -12.30
C THR A 254 7.50 -0.78 -12.88
N ILE A 255 8.15 -0.41 -13.98
CA ILE A 255 8.11 0.92 -14.61
C ILE A 255 6.68 1.40 -14.92
N GLU A 256 5.83 0.54 -15.50
CA GLU A 256 4.46 0.93 -15.87
C GLU A 256 3.58 1.21 -14.64
N ALA A 257 3.65 0.36 -13.61
CA ALA A 257 2.87 0.53 -12.38
C ALA A 257 3.22 1.84 -11.67
N THR A 258 4.51 2.14 -11.54
CA THR A 258 4.98 3.40 -10.93
C THR A 258 4.62 4.61 -11.78
N LYS A 259 4.71 4.49 -13.11
CA LYS A 259 4.31 5.54 -14.03
C LYS A 259 2.81 5.84 -13.92
N ASP A 260 1.96 4.85 -13.72
CA ASP A 260 0.51 5.04 -13.55
C ASP A 260 0.19 5.76 -12.23
N LEU A 261 0.86 5.40 -11.13
CA LEU A 261 0.75 6.13 -9.86
C LEU A 261 1.09 7.62 -9.99
N PHE A 262 2.15 7.95 -10.74
CA PHE A 262 2.49 9.35 -11.03
C PHE A 262 1.52 10.01 -12.01
N ALA A 263 1.01 9.27 -12.99
CA ALA A 263 0.06 9.80 -13.96
C ALA A 263 -1.25 10.23 -13.28
N ASP A 264 -1.74 9.45 -12.32
CA ASP A 264 -2.94 9.77 -11.55
C ASP A 264 -2.69 10.99 -10.65
N ALA A 265 -1.60 10.99 -9.89
CA ALA A 265 -1.28 12.11 -8.99
C ALA A 265 -1.03 13.42 -9.75
N ASN A 266 -0.39 13.39 -10.92
CA ASN A 266 -0.13 14.58 -11.74
C ASN A 266 -1.39 15.16 -12.40
N GLN A 267 -2.55 14.51 -12.28
CA GLN A 267 -3.82 14.94 -12.86
C GLN A 267 -4.85 15.40 -11.81
N LEU A 268 -4.45 15.51 -10.54
CA LEU A 268 -5.35 15.91 -9.43
C LEU A 268 -5.82 17.37 -9.49
N GLY A 269 -5.20 18.20 -10.33
CA GLY A 269 -5.57 19.60 -10.54
C GLY A 269 -4.44 20.54 -10.16
N CYS A 270 -4.11 21.46 -11.07
CA CYS A 270 -2.97 22.35 -10.90
C CYS A 270 -3.39 23.69 -10.28
N PRO A 271 -2.87 24.07 -9.11
CA PRO A 271 -3.20 25.35 -8.46
C PRO A 271 -2.35 26.51 -8.98
N LEU A 272 -1.28 26.21 -9.73
CA LEU A 272 -0.34 27.22 -10.20
C LEU A 272 -0.84 27.90 -11.47
N SER A 273 -0.76 29.23 -11.47
CA SER A 273 -0.87 30.05 -12.68
C SER A 273 0.52 30.18 -13.34
N GLY A 274 0.60 30.65 -14.58
CA GLY A 274 1.88 30.88 -15.24
C GLY A 274 1.76 31.38 -16.68
N THR A 275 2.84 31.97 -17.18
CA THR A 275 2.99 32.30 -18.61
C THR A 275 3.63 31.13 -19.35
N ARG A 276 3.21 30.88 -20.58
CA ARG A 276 3.83 29.85 -21.41
C ARG A 276 5.32 30.14 -21.62
N ALA A 277 6.16 29.12 -21.51
CA ALA A 277 7.58 29.17 -21.83
C ALA A 277 7.75 29.68 -23.27
N THR A 278 8.53 30.74 -23.42
CA THR A 278 8.93 31.34 -24.70
C THR A 278 10.14 30.64 -25.28
#